data_AF-M5XJ58-F1
#
_entry.id   AF-M5XJ58-F1
#
_cell.length_a   1.000
_cell.length_b   1.000
_cell.length_c   1.000
_cell.angle_alpha   90.00
_cell.angle_beta   90.00
_cell.angle_gamma   90.00
#
_symmetry.space_group_name_H-M   'P 1'
#
loop_
_entity.id
_entity.type
_entity.pdbx_description
1 polymer ?
#
loop_
_entity_poly.entity_id
_entity_poly.type
_entity_poly.pdbx_seq_one_letter_code
_entity_poly.pdbx_strand_id
1 'polypeptide(L)'
;MEITLFQTIGLQTQLSNFKNITKSLRKKLGNEEAKSLLSRAVYFFSIGSNDYLYPFDTDPSVLGNYSHQEYVDLVIGNITTVVEGIYEKGGRNFALLNLWPIACLPYARALNPEEGACYDAFTPYVKLHNKSLLKVLQTLEKKLNGFRFSVSDFNEFLTQRMNHPSKYGFVEGEAACCGSGVYGGIYNCGGMRIAKEYNLCKNVSDYVYYDSAHPTDRVYEQFAKTIWSGNSITTPYNLKTLFEN
;
A
#
# COMPACT_ATOMS: atom_id res chain seq x y z
N MET A 1 18.89 7.82 -23.63
CA MET A 1 18.34 6.46 -23.58
C MET A 1 17.67 6.32 -22.22
N GLU A 2 16.42 6.78 -22.15
CA GLU A 2 15.61 6.79 -20.93
C GLU A 2 15.05 5.38 -20.70
N ILE A 3 15.63 4.66 -19.74
CA ILE A 3 14.97 3.48 -19.17
C ILE A 3 14.36 3.96 -17.85
N THR A 4 13.16 4.51 -17.93
CA THR A 4 12.34 4.87 -16.77
C THR A 4 11.80 3.59 -16.14
N LEU A 5 12.58 2.98 -15.25
CA LEU A 5 12.23 1.70 -14.62
C LEU A 5 10.96 1.78 -13.74
N PHE A 6 10.58 2.97 -13.27
CA PHE A 6 9.42 3.16 -12.37
C PHE A 6 8.71 4.49 -12.63
N GLN A 7 7.83 4.57 -13.64
CA GLN A 7 6.90 5.70 -13.78
C GLN A 7 5.62 5.44 -12.99
N THR A 8 5.68 5.53 -11.67
CA THR A 8 4.47 5.72 -10.86
C THR A 8 4.22 7.21 -10.68
N ILE A 9 2.97 7.66 -10.78
CA ILE A 9 2.61 9.04 -10.47
C ILE A 9 2.78 9.25 -8.96
N GLY A 10 3.72 10.11 -8.56
CA GLY A 10 3.98 10.40 -7.15
C GLY A 10 2.78 11.00 -6.41
N LEU A 11 2.72 10.79 -5.09
CA LEU A 11 1.56 11.15 -4.27
C LEU A 11 1.20 12.65 -4.34
N GLN A 12 2.20 13.54 -4.40
CA GLN A 12 1.99 14.98 -4.57
C GLN A 12 1.36 15.34 -5.93
N THR A 13 1.76 14.64 -6.99
CA THR A 13 1.15 14.80 -8.32
C THR A 13 -0.28 14.27 -8.32
N GLN A 14 -0.56 13.15 -7.63
CA GLN A 14 -1.94 12.67 -7.45
C GLN A 14 -2.81 13.70 -6.74
N LEU A 15 -2.30 14.37 -5.69
CA LEU A 15 -2.99 15.48 -5.02
C LEU A 15 -3.25 16.65 -5.97
N SER A 16 -2.26 17.04 -6.78
CA SER A 16 -2.43 18.11 -7.77
C SER A 16 -3.53 17.77 -8.80
N ASN A 17 -3.53 16.54 -9.30
CA ASN A 17 -4.56 16.03 -10.20
C ASN A 17 -5.94 16.04 -9.53
N PHE A 18 -6.02 15.61 -8.27
CA PHE A 18 -7.25 15.68 -7.49
C PHE A 18 -7.76 17.12 -7.33
N LYS A 19 -6.88 18.08 -7.03
CA LYS A 19 -7.25 19.51 -6.97
C LYS A 19 -7.84 19.99 -8.29
N ASN A 20 -7.33 19.53 -9.43
CA ASN A 20 -7.92 19.85 -10.75
C ASN A 20 -9.30 19.19 -10.95
N ILE A 21 -9.48 17.94 -10.52
CA ILE A 21 -10.78 17.26 -10.52
C ILE A 21 -11.80 18.04 -9.69
N THR A 22 -11.42 18.54 -8.50
CA THR A 22 -12.34 19.33 -7.66
C THR A 22 -12.82 20.62 -8.33
N LYS A 23 -11.95 21.29 -9.12
CA LYS A 23 -12.33 22.48 -9.91
C LYS A 23 -13.33 22.10 -11.01
N SER A 24 -13.08 20.98 -11.69
CA SER A 24 -13.97 20.45 -12.72
C SER A 24 -15.35 20.07 -12.16
N LEU A 25 -15.39 19.40 -11.00
CA LEU A 25 -16.65 19.06 -10.33
C LEU A 25 -17.45 20.30 -9.95
N ARG A 26 -16.81 21.32 -9.38
CA ARG A 26 -17.49 22.59 -9.04
C ARG A 26 -18.05 23.30 -10.27
N LYS A 27 -17.33 23.25 -11.41
CA LYS A 27 -17.82 23.83 -12.67
C LYS A 27 -19.03 23.07 -13.22
N LYS A 28 -19.09 21.75 -13.03
CA LYS A 28 -20.15 20.89 -13.58
C LYS A 28 -21.41 20.81 -12.71
N LEU A 29 -21.23 20.71 -11.40
CA LEU A 29 -22.30 20.45 -10.43
C LEU A 29 -22.70 21.71 -9.64
N GLY A 30 -21.91 22.78 -9.73
CA GLY A 30 -22.01 23.91 -8.80
C GLY A 30 -21.32 23.62 -7.47
N ASN A 31 -21.18 24.67 -6.64
CA ASN A 31 -20.37 24.61 -5.43
C ASN A 31 -20.98 23.71 -4.34
N GLU A 32 -22.29 23.78 -4.10
CA GLU A 32 -22.93 23.03 -3.01
C GLU A 32 -22.96 21.52 -3.29
N GLU A 33 -23.37 21.12 -4.50
CA GLU A 33 -23.41 19.71 -4.87
C GLU A 33 -21.99 19.10 -4.92
N ALA A 34 -21.01 19.82 -5.50
CA ALA A 34 -19.62 19.36 -5.48
C ALA A 34 -19.06 19.24 -4.06
N LYS A 35 -19.39 20.17 -3.16
CA LYS A 35 -18.99 20.10 -1.74
C LYS A 35 -19.61 18.89 -1.05
N SER A 36 -20.90 18.64 -1.26
CA SER A 36 -21.60 17.45 -0.74
C SER A 36 -20.94 16.15 -1.24
N LEU A 37 -20.70 16.06 -2.56
CA LEU A 37 -20.04 14.91 -3.19
C LEU A 37 -18.65 14.66 -2.60
N LEU A 38 -17.80 15.69 -2.52
CA LEU A 38 -16.44 15.59 -1.99
C LEU A 38 -16.44 15.20 -0.50
N SER A 39 -17.42 15.67 0.26
CA SER A 39 -17.57 15.36 1.68
C SER A 39 -18.03 13.92 1.93
N ARG A 40 -18.89 13.36 1.08
CA ARG A 40 -19.38 11.98 1.22
C ARG A 40 -18.50 10.92 0.57
N ALA A 41 -17.58 11.33 -0.31
CA ALA A 41 -16.62 10.42 -0.91
C ALA A 41 -15.67 9.80 0.13
N VAL A 42 -15.19 8.60 -0.18
CA VAL A 42 -14.15 7.90 0.57
C VAL A 42 -12.85 7.95 -0.24
N TYR A 43 -11.79 8.44 0.40
CA TYR A 43 -10.47 8.57 -0.20
C TYR A 43 -9.61 7.41 0.27
N PHE A 44 -9.30 6.47 -0.63
CA PHE A 44 -8.65 5.21 -0.32
C PHE A 44 -7.15 5.24 -0.65
N PHE A 45 -6.29 4.86 0.29
CA PHE A 45 -4.83 4.93 0.18
C PHE A 45 -4.17 3.57 0.39
N SER A 46 -3.30 3.21 -0.54
CA SER A 46 -2.27 2.18 -0.39
C SER A 46 -0.95 2.79 -0.88
N ILE A 47 -0.11 3.21 0.06
CA ILE A 47 1.08 4.02 -0.23
C ILE A 47 2.18 3.74 0.81
N GLY A 48 3.44 3.96 0.46
CA GLY A 48 4.60 3.84 1.37
C GLY A 48 5.58 2.72 1.00
N SER A 49 5.12 1.59 0.45
CA SER A 49 6.01 0.44 0.20
C SER A 49 7.17 0.78 -0.74
N ASN A 50 6.92 1.57 -1.79
CA ASN A 50 7.97 1.99 -2.73
C ASN A 50 9.02 2.89 -2.09
N ASP A 51 8.64 3.72 -1.12
CA ASP A 51 9.57 4.62 -0.43
C ASP A 51 10.65 3.83 0.35
N TYR A 52 10.35 2.60 0.79
CA TYR A 52 11.30 1.75 1.51
C TYR A 52 11.99 0.70 0.62
N LEU A 53 11.35 0.25 -0.47
CA LEU A 53 11.92 -0.76 -1.36
C LEU A 53 12.84 -0.13 -2.42
N TYR A 54 12.41 0.95 -3.06
CA TYR A 54 13.10 1.50 -4.22
C TYR A 54 14.52 2.03 -3.95
N PRO A 55 14.80 2.65 -2.78
CA PRO A 55 16.18 3.07 -2.47
C PRO A 55 17.16 1.89 -2.47
N PHE A 56 16.74 0.68 -2.08
CA PHE A 56 17.62 -0.49 -2.10
C PHE A 56 18.00 -0.92 -3.52
N ASP A 57 17.11 -0.75 -4.50
CA ASP A 57 17.35 -1.09 -5.90
C ASP A 57 18.17 -0.02 -6.65
N THR A 58 18.25 1.21 -6.13
CA THR A 58 18.81 2.35 -6.88
C THR A 58 19.99 3.01 -6.21
N ASP A 59 19.81 3.46 -4.98
CA ASP A 59 20.87 4.10 -4.20
C ASP A 59 20.61 3.87 -2.70
N PRO A 60 21.16 2.78 -2.14
CA PRO A 60 21.01 2.46 -0.72
C PRO A 60 21.55 3.56 0.22
N SER A 61 22.44 4.44 -0.27
CA SER A 61 22.99 5.53 0.54
C SER A 61 21.93 6.54 0.97
N VAL A 62 20.83 6.66 0.21
CA VAL A 62 19.68 7.50 0.56
C VAL A 62 19.13 7.13 1.94
N LEU A 63 19.04 5.82 2.24
CA LEU A 63 18.57 5.35 3.54
C LEU A 63 19.65 5.47 4.62
N GLY A 64 20.93 5.32 4.24
CA GLY A 64 22.06 5.45 5.17
C GLY A 64 22.28 6.86 5.72
N ASN A 65 21.73 7.89 5.06
CA ASN A 65 21.80 9.29 5.52
C ASN A 65 20.81 9.63 6.66
N TYR A 66 19.92 8.70 7.01
CA TYR A 66 18.89 8.90 8.02
C TYR A 66 18.86 7.73 9.00
N SER A 67 18.47 7.99 10.25
CA SER A 67 17.93 6.90 11.07
C SER A 67 16.61 6.38 10.49
N HIS A 68 16.27 5.13 10.81
CA HIS A 68 15.00 4.53 10.39
C HIS A 68 13.78 5.42 10.76
N GLN A 69 13.81 6.03 11.95
CA GLN A 69 12.72 6.92 12.40
C GLN A 69 12.64 8.19 11.56
N GLU A 70 13.76 8.86 11.32
CA GLU A 70 13.78 10.10 10.52
C GLU A 70 13.25 9.86 9.11
N TYR A 71 13.65 8.77 8.46
CA TYR A 71 13.16 8.46 7.12
C TYR A 71 11.67 8.12 7.12
N VAL A 72 11.19 7.36 8.11
CA VAL A 72 9.75 7.07 8.27
C VAL A 72 8.96 8.36 8.51
N ASP A 73 9.48 9.30 9.29
CA ASP A 73 8.82 10.57 9.56
C ASP A 73 8.69 11.42 8.29
N LEU A 74 9.67 11.37 7.37
CA LEU A 74 9.55 12.00 6.05
C LEU A 74 8.40 11.40 5.23
N VAL A 75 8.34 10.07 5.15
CA VAL A 75 7.28 9.36 4.40
C VAL A 75 5.90 9.65 4.99
N ILE A 76 5.76 9.57 6.32
CA ILE A 76 4.51 9.86 7.03
C ILE A 76 4.13 11.34 6.89
N GLY A 77 5.10 12.26 6.93
CA GLY A 77 4.86 13.69 6.69
C GLY A 77 4.30 13.96 5.28
N ASN A 78 4.81 13.26 4.26
CA ASN A 78 4.29 13.35 2.89
C ASN A 78 2.85 12.82 2.77
N ILE A 79 2.54 11.69 3.41
CA ILE A 79 1.18 11.13 3.46
C ILE A 79 0.24 12.12 4.17
N THR A 80 0.65 12.65 5.31
CA THR A 80 -0.10 13.64 6.10
C THR A 80 -0.46 14.86 5.27
N THR A 81 0.53 15.42 4.56
CA THR A 81 0.36 16.60 3.70
C THR A 81 -0.71 16.37 2.64
N VAL A 82 -0.77 15.17 2.06
CA VAL A 82 -1.76 14.85 1.02
C VAL A 82 -3.15 14.63 1.62
N VAL A 83 -3.24 13.96 2.77
CA VAL A 83 -4.50 13.80 3.52
C VAL A 83 -5.09 15.17 3.88
N GLU A 84 -4.27 16.07 4.44
CA GLU A 84 -4.69 17.44 4.76
C GLU A 84 -5.09 18.21 3.49
N GLY A 85 -4.32 18.09 2.41
CA GLY A 85 -4.64 18.72 1.13
C GLY A 85 -5.96 18.26 0.50
N ILE A 86 -6.35 16.99 0.70
CA ILE A 86 -7.67 16.48 0.30
C ILE A 86 -8.76 17.01 1.23
N TYR A 87 -8.49 17.03 2.54
CA TYR A 87 -9.40 17.58 3.54
C TYR A 87 -9.75 19.05 3.28
N GLU A 88 -8.76 19.87 2.91
CA GLU A 88 -8.92 21.27 2.50
C GLU A 88 -9.86 21.45 1.30
N LYS A 89 -9.97 20.44 0.43
CA LYS A 89 -10.89 20.48 -0.72
C LYS A 89 -12.28 19.95 -0.42
N GLY A 90 -12.52 19.51 0.81
CA GLY A 90 -13.82 19.05 1.28
C GLY A 90 -13.86 17.56 1.60
N GLY A 91 -12.78 16.81 1.43
CA GLY A 91 -12.75 15.39 1.79
C GLY A 91 -12.90 15.17 3.30
N ARG A 92 -13.66 14.15 3.70
CA ARG A 92 -13.93 13.85 5.12
C ARG A 92 -13.65 12.40 5.52
N ASN A 93 -13.80 11.45 4.61
CA ASN A 93 -13.69 10.02 4.93
C ASN A 93 -12.43 9.42 4.29
N PHE A 94 -11.50 8.94 5.10
CA PHE A 94 -10.20 8.44 4.64
C PHE A 94 -10.03 6.96 4.98
N ALA A 95 -9.82 6.11 3.99
CA ALA A 95 -9.50 4.70 4.18
C ALA A 95 -8.04 4.48 3.83
N LEU A 96 -7.26 3.89 4.73
CA LEU A 96 -5.83 3.65 4.52
C LEU A 96 -5.49 2.19 4.83
N LEU A 97 -4.58 1.62 4.05
CA LEU A 97 -3.89 0.39 4.43
C LEU A 97 -2.65 0.78 5.24
N ASN A 98 -2.35 0.01 6.28
CA ASN A 98 -1.01 0.06 6.85
C ASN A 98 0.01 -0.57 5.87
N LEU A 99 1.29 -0.37 6.14
CA LEU A 99 2.36 -0.85 5.28
C LEU A 99 2.32 -2.37 5.17
N TRP A 100 2.47 -2.85 3.94
CA TRP A 100 2.55 -4.27 3.63
C TRP A 100 3.70 -4.94 4.39
N PRO A 101 3.71 -6.28 4.55
CA PRO A 101 4.83 -7.00 5.16
C PRO A 101 6.01 -7.06 4.17
N ILE A 102 6.56 -5.90 3.80
CA ILE A 102 7.51 -5.73 2.70
C ILE A 102 8.80 -6.55 2.91
N ALA A 103 9.17 -6.84 4.16
CA ALA A 103 10.29 -7.70 4.52
C ALA A 103 10.13 -9.15 4.00
N CYS A 104 8.90 -9.62 3.80
CA CYS A 104 8.61 -11.01 3.49
C CYS A 104 8.07 -11.22 2.06
N LEU A 105 8.10 -10.19 1.21
CA LEU A 105 7.74 -10.33 -0.20
C LEU A 105 8.69 -11.32 -0.90
N PRO A 106 8.28 -11.99 -1.98
CA PRO A 106 9.17 -12.84 -2.75
C PRO A 106 10.46 -12.11 -3.19
N TYR A 107 10.34 -10.82 -3.57
CA TYR A 107 11.48 -9.94 -3.84
C TYR A 107 12.44 -9.84 -2.65
N ALA A 108 11.93 -9.55 -1.46
CA ALA A 108 12.77 -9.37 -0.27
C ALA A 108 13.47 -10.68 0.12
N ARG A 109 12.77 -11.82 0.01
CA ARG A 109 13.37 -13.15 0.24
C ARG A 109 14.50 -13.46 -0.75
N ALA A 110 14.36 -13.02 -2.01
CA ALA A 110 15.41 -13.19 -3.01
C ALA A 110 16.67 -12.35 -2.73
N LEU A 111 16.58 -11.30 -1.89
CA LEU A 111 17.76 -10.55 -1.41
C LEU A 111 18.54 -11.30 -0.33
N ASN A 112 17.96 -12.34 0.28
CA ASN A 112 18.60 -13.17 1.30
C ASN A 112 18.43 -14.68 1.00
N PRO A 113 19.00 -15.18 -0.12
CA PRO A 113 18.72 -16.52 -0.62
C PRO A 113 19.29 -17.65 0.26
N GLU A 114 20.31 -17.37 1.09
CA GLU A 114 20.96 -18.38 1.94
C GLU A 114 20.11 -18.78 3.16
N GLU A 115 19.33 -17.83 3.70
CA GLU A 115 18.45 -18.09 4.84
C GLU A 115 17.02 -18.43 4.40
N GLY A 116 16.65 -18.09 3.17
CA GLY A 116 15.29 -18.28 2.62
C GLY A 116 14.20 -17.50 3.38
N ALA A 117 14.60 -16.68 4.34
CA ALA A 117 13.76 -15.95 5.27
C ALA A 117 13.43 -14.56 4.76
N CYS A 118 12.54 -13.87 5.48
CA CYS A 118 12.28 -12.45 5.25
C CYS A 118 13.57 -11.61 5.39
N TYR A 119 13.64 -10.49 4.69
CA TYR A 119 14.76 -9.56 4.75
C TYR A 119 14.61 -8.58 5.92
N ASP A 120 15.29 -8.88 7.02
CA ASP A 120 15.14 -8.16 8.29
C ASP A 120 15.48 -6.67 8.22
N ALA A 121 16.26 -6.23 7.24
CA ALA A 121 16.56 -4.81 7.02
C ALA A 121 15.30 -3.96 6.78
N PHE A 122 14.20 -4.54 6.28
CA PHE A 122 12.95 -3.82 6.07
C PHE A 122 12.04 -3.78 7.32
N THR A 123 12.26 -4.68 8.28
CA THR A 123 11.40 -4.85 9.46
C THR A 123 11.25 -3.57 10.30
N PRO A 124 12.31 -2.78 10.58
CA PRO A 124 12.17 -1.53 11.32
C PRO A 124 11.24 -0.52 10.63
N TYR A 125 11.33 -0.37 9.31
CA TYR A 125 10.49 0.55 8.55
C TYR A 125 9.00 0.18 8.63
N VAL A 126 8.68 -1.11 8.52
CA VAL A 126 7.31 -1.62 8.67
C VAL A 126 6.72 -1.27 10.04
N LYS A 127 7.44 -1.60 11.11
CA LYS A 127 6.98 -1.37 12.49
C LYS A 127 6.76 0.11 12.77
N LEU A 128 7.73 0.94 12.38
CA LEU A 128 7.68 2.39 12.61
C LEU A 128 6.60 3.06 11.76
N HIS A 129 6.48 2.71 10.47
CA HIS A 129 5.44 3.27 9.59
C HIS A 129 4.04 2.99 10.13
N ASN A 130 3.74 1.73 10.47
CA ASN A 130 2.40 1.34 10.91
C ASN A 130 2.00 2.04 12.22
N LYS A 131 2.96 2.19 13.14
CA LYS A 131 2.77 2.95 14.38
C LYS A 131 2.56 4.44 14.13
N SER A 132 3.42 5.07 13.33
CA SER A 132 3.37 6.51 13.04
C SER A 132 2.12 6.89 12.25
N LEU A 133 1.72 6.07 11.27
CA LEU A 133 0.52 6.30 10.45
C LEU A 133 -0.73 6.38 11.33
N LEU A 134 -0.96 5.37 12.19
CA LEU A 134 -2.12 5.36 13.08
C LEU A 134 -2.12 6.56 14.02
N LYS A 135 -0.96 6.89 14.62
CA LYS A 135 -0.82 8.04 15.52
C LYS A 135 -1.16 9.36 14.85
N VAL A 136 -0.72 9.56 13.61
CA VAL A 136 -1.02 10.77 12.84
C VAL A 136 -2.52 10.85 12.53
N LEU A 137 -3.14 9.77 12.05
CA LEU A 137 -4.57 9.77 11.74
C LEU A 137 -5.44 10.08 12.97
N GLN A 138 -5.10 9.51 14.14
CA GLN A 138 -5.74 9.84 15.41
C GLN A 138 -5.52 11.31 15.81
N THR A 139 -4.38 11.89 15.45
CA THR A 139 -4.10 13.31 15.70
C THR A 139 -4.94 14.20 14.78
N LEU A 140 -5.08 13.81 13.50
CA LEU A 140 -5.91 14.52 12.52
C LEU A 140 -7.39 14.47 12.91
N GLU A 141 -7.91 13.32 13.34
CA GLU A 141 -9.29 13.16 13.81
C GLU A 141 -9.62 14.12 14.97
N LYS A 142 -8.67 14.32 15.90
CA LYS A 142 -8.84 15.27 17.02
C LYS A 142 -8.78 16.74 16.60
N LYS A 143 -8.07 17.05 15.51
CA LYS A 143 -7.82 18.43 15.06
C LYS A 143 -8.80 18.91 13.99
N LEU A 144 -9.29 18.00 13.15
CA LEU A 144 -10.02 18.32 11.93
C LEU A 144 -11.50 17.94 12.08
N ASN A 145 -12.37 18.95 12.13
CA ASN A 145 -13.79 18.73 12.31
C ASN A 145 -14.41 17.87 11.19
N GLY A 146 -15.10 16.79 11.58
CA GLY A 146 -15.72 15.85 10.66
C GLY A 146 -14.72 14.97 9.90
N PHE A 147 -13.44 14.97 10.27
CA PHE A 147 -12.47 14.01 9.74
C PHE A 147 -12.77 12.62 10.31
N ARG A 148 -12.94 11.65 9.42
CA ARG A 148 -13.15 10.25 9.76
C ARG A 148 -12.12 9.42 9.03
N PHE A 149 -11.58 8.41 9.69
CA PHE A 149 -10.65 7.50 9.06
C PHE A 149 -10.95 6.03 9.40
N SER A 150 -10.42 5.14 8.56
CA SER A 150 -10.30 3.71 8.81
C SER A 150 -8.91 3.28 8.37
N VAL A 151 -8.19 2.56 9.22
CA VAL A 151 -6.96 1.86 8.88
C VAL A 151 -7.26 0.37 8.82
N SER A 152 -6.91 -0.25 7.70
CA SER A 152 -6.95 -1.69 7.51
C SER A 152 -5.56 -2.29 7.70
N ASP A 153 -5.45 -3.30 8.55
CA ASP A 153 -4.22 -4.03 8.83
C ASP A 153 -3.92 -5.04 7.71
N PHE A 154 -3.44 -4.50 6.59
CA PHE A 154 -3.02 -5.29 5.44
C PHE A 154 -1.76 -6.11 5.76
N ASN A 155 -0.91 -5.60 6.66
CA ASN A 155 0.29 -6.28 7.14
C ASN A 155 -0.04 -7.65 7.73
N GLU A 156 -0.89 -7.66 8.77
CA GLU A 156 -1.29 -8.89 9.45
C GLU A 156 -2.13 -9.77 8.53
N PHE A 157 -3.05 -9.16 7.77
CA PHE A 157 -3.90 -9.87 6.81
C PHE A 157 -3.11 -10.68 5.78
N LEU A 158 -2.05 -10.08 5.21
CA LEU A 158 -1.21 -10.76 4.23
C LEU A 158 -0.26 -11.75 4.91
N THR A 159 0.28 -11.42 6.08
CA THR A 159 1.14 -12.33 6.88
C THR A 159 0.44 -13.64 7.22
N GLN A 160 -0.83 -13.59 7.62
CA GLN A 160 -1.61 -14.80 7.89
C GLN A 160 -1.78 -15.69 6.66
N ARG A 161 -1.89 -15.10 5.46
CA ARG A 161 -2.02 -15.87 4.20
C ARG A 161 -0.70 -16.48 3.77
N MET A 162 0.41 -15.76 3.96
CA MET A 162 1.74 -16.28 3.69
C MET A 162 2.07 -17.47 4.60
N ASN A 163 1.82 -17.33 5.89
CA ASN A 163 2.24 -18.33 6.89
C ASN A 163 1.27 -19.52 7.00
N HIS A 164 0.00 -19.33 6.61
CA HIS A 164 -1.05 -20.34 6.69
C HIS A 164 -1.87 -20.44 5.39
N PRO A 165 -1.24 -20.64 4.22
CA PRO A 165 -1.91 -20.54 2.92
C PRO A 165 -3.12 -21.48 2.80
N SER A 166 -2.98 -22.71 3.30
CA SER A 166 -4.06 -23.72 3.26
C SER A 166 -5.32 -23.29 4.00
N LYS A 167 -5.21 -22.55 5.11
CA LYS A 167 -6.34 -22.00 5.87
C LYS A 167 -7.16 -21.01 5.05
N TYR A 168 -6.52 -20.33 4.10
CA TYR A 168 -7.13 -19.31 3.25
C TYR A 168 -7.37 -19.81 1.81
N GLY A 169 -7.16 -21.11 1.58
CA GLY A 169 -7.42 -21.78 0.30
C GLY A 169 -6.31 -21.61 -0.75
N PHE A 170 -5.10 -21.27 -0.32
CA PHE A 170 -3.89 -21.23 -1.15
C PHE A 170 -3.01 -22.46 -0.90
N VAL A 171 -2.14 -22.78 -1.84
CA VAL A 171 -1.11 -23.81 -1.73
C VAL A 171 0.24 -23.19 -1.42
N GLU A 172 0.60 -22.12 -2.12
CA GLU A 172 1.89 -21.45 -2.02
C GLU A 172 1.73 -20.05 -1.40
N GLY A 173 2.45 -19.82 -0.30
CA GLY A 173 2.36 -18.60 0.51
C GLY A 173 3.54 -17.64 0.34
N GLU A 174 4.70 -18.13 -0.10
CA GLU A 174 5.96 -17.40 -0.07
C GLU A 174 6.50 -17.08 -1.46
N ALA A 175 6.33 -17.98 -2.43
CA ALA A 175 6.80 -17.79 -3.80
C ALA A 175 5.78 -17.07 -4.69
N ALA A 176 6.27 -16.39 -5.73
CA ALA A 176 5.46 -15.77 -6.77
C ALA A 176 5.04 -16.79 -7.84
N CYS A 177 3.80 -16.64 -8.34
CA CYS A 177 3.34 -17.41 -9.50
C CYS A 177 4.08 -17.02 -10.80
N CYS A 178 4.40 -15.75 -10.97
CA CYS A 178 5.02 -15.18 -12.15
C CYS A 178 6.36 -14.51 -11.79
N GLY A 179 7.46 -15.06 -12.28
CA GLY A 179 8.79 -14.54 -12.00
C GLY A 179 9.89 -15.57 -12.23
N SER A 180 11.12 -15.23 -11.86
CA SER A 180 12.24 -16.19 -11.86
C SER A 180 13.15 -15.98 -10.64
N GLY A 181 14.15 -16.86 -10.51
CA GLY A 181 15.03 -16.90 -9.34
C GLY A 181 14.35 -17.54 -8.12
N VAL A 182 15.04 -17.45 -6.97
CA VAL A 182 14.54 -17.95 -5.69
C VAL A 182 13.23 -17.25 -5.35
N TYR A 183 12.21 -18.01 -4.96
CA TYR A 183 10.83 -17.56 -4.71
C TYR A 183 10.14 -16.84 -5.90
N GLY A 184 10.70 -16.85 -7.11
CA GLY A 184 10.21 -15.99 -8.19
C GLY A 184 10.40 -14.49 -7.87
N GLY A 185 11.37 -14.15 -7.01
CA GLY A 185 11.58 -12.80 -6.50
C GLY A 185 12.23 -11.81 -7.47
N ILE A 186 12.72 -12.28 -8.62
CA ILE A 186 13.25 -11.38 -9.65
C ILE A 186 12.08 -10.62 -10.31
N TYR A 187 12.19 -9.29 -10.37
CA TYR A 187 11.15 -8.43 -10.94
C TYR A 187 11.16 -8.44 -12.47
N ASN A 188 10.66 -9.53 -13.06
CA ASN A 188 10.65 -9.74 -14.53
C ASN A 188 9.36 -10.33 -15.10
N CYS A 189 8.33 -10.53 -14.27
CA CYS A 189 7.03 -10.96 -14.75
C CYS A 189 6.54 -10.05 -15.90
N GLY A 190 6.08 -10.66 -17.00
CA GLY A 190 5.61 -9.95 -18.19
C GLY A 190 6.69 -9.51 -19.17
N GLY A 191 7.98 -9.73 -18.88
CA GLY A 191 9.07 -9.58 -19.85
C GLY A 191 9.40 -8.15 -20.30
N MET A 192 8.83 -7.14 -19.63
CA MET A 192 9.06 -5.71 -19.94
C MET A 192 10.21 -5.10 -19.13
N ARG A 193 10.91 -5.90 -18.33
CA ARG A 193 11.99 -5.47 -17.44
C ARG A 193 13.37 -5.88 -17.99
N ILE A 194 14.44 -5.58 -17.24
CA ILE A 194 15.83 -5.86 -17.65
C ILE A 194 16.00 -7.36 -17.91
N ALA A 195 15.59 -8.20 -16.95
CA ALA A 195 15.40 -9.62 -17.18
C ALA A 195 14.05 -9.82 -17.91
N LYS A 196 14.07 -10.55 -19.01
CA LYS A 196 12.89 -10.80 -19.85
C LYS A 196 12.26 -12.17 -19.64
N GLU A 197 13.07 -13.15 -19.24
CA GLU A 197 12.64 -14.53 -19.03
C GLU A 197 11.99 -14.68 -17.65
N TYR A 198 10.79 -15.24 -17.61
CA TYR A 198 10.07 -15.52 -16.38
C TYR A 198 9.34 -16.86 -16.51
N ASN A 199 9.07 -17.50 -15.38
CA ASN A 199 8.18 -18.65 -15.30
C ASN A 199 6.78 -18.17 -14.91
N LEU A 200 5.76 -18.90 -15.34
CA LEU A 200 4.37 -18.70 -14.91
C LEU A 200 3.84 -20.01 -14.35
N CYS A 201 3.24 -19.95 -13.16
CA CYS A 201 2.62 -21.09 -12.52
C CYS A 201 1.38 -21.58 -13.32
N LYS A 202 0.99 -22.84 -13.12
CA LYS A 202 -0.17 -23.42 -13.81
C LYS A 202 -1.51 -22.85 -13.33
N ASN A 203 -1.60 -22.49 -12.05
CA ASN A 203 -2.84 -22.03 -11.43
C ASN A 203 -2.55 -20.86 -10.47
N VAL A 204 -2.88 -19.65 -10.92
CA VAL A 204 -2.65 -18.41 -10.14
C VAL A 204 -3.41 -18.43 -8.82
N SER A 205 -4.59 -19.06 -8.77
CA SER A 205 -5.42 -19.10 -7.56
C SER A 205 -4.82 -19.92 -6.42
N ASP A 206 -3.78 -20.72 -6.69
CA ASP A 206 -3.05 -21.48 -5.67
C ASP A 206 -1.99 -20.63 -4.95
N TYR A 207 -1.69 -19.42 -5.44
CA TYR A 207 -0.62 -18.57 -4.92
C TYR A 207 -1.15 -17.34 -4.19
N VAL A 208 -0.47 -16.97 -3.10
CA VAL A 208 -0.68 -15.68 -2.44
C VAL A 208 -0.13 -14.53 -3.31
N TYR A 209 1.04 -14.72 -3.93
CA TYR A 209 1.71 -13.72 -4.76
C TYR A 209 1.56 -14.00 -6.26
N TYR A 210 1.13 -12.97 -7.01
CA TYR A 210 1.13 -13.03 -8.47
C TYR A 210 2.55 -12.84 -9.01
N ASP A 211 3.23 -11.77 -8.61
CA ASP A 211 4.62 -11.46 -8.98
C ASP A 211 5.50 -11.28 -7.73
N SER A 212 6.74 -10.81 -7.92
CA SER A 212 7.70 -10.67 -6.83
C SER A 212 7.29 -9.70 -5.71
N ALA A 213 6.25 -8.90 -5.88
CA ALA A 213 5.80 -7.90 -4.90
C ALA A 213 4.28 -7.92 -4.65
N HIS A 214 3.47 -8.27 -5.64
CA HIS A 214 2.02 -8.06 -5.62
C HIS A 214 1.25 -9.35 -5.34
N PRO A 215 0.28 -9.33 -4.41
CA PRO A 215 -0.65 -10.42 -4.20
C PRO A 215 -1.54 -10.72 -5.41
N THR A 216 -2.09 -11.93 -5.46
CA THR A 216 -3.08 -12.32 -6.48
C THR A 216 -4.41 -11.58 -6.30
N ASP A 217 -5.20 -11.52 -7.36
CA ASP A 217 -6.57 -10.99 -7.35
C ASP A 217 -7.45 -11.66 -6.27
N ARG A 218 -7.27 -12.97 -6.04
CA ARG A 218 -7.94 -13.72 -4.98
C ARG A 218 -7.61 -13.19 -3.58
N VAL A 219 -6.36 -12.80 -3.32
CA VAL A 219 -5.99 -12.17 -2.05
C VAL A 219 -6.69 -10.82 -1.89
N TYR A 220 -6.72 -10.00 -2.94
CA TYR A 220 -7.43 -8.72 -2.91
C TYR A 220 -8.95 -8.87 -2.78
N GLU A 221 -9.54 -9.90 -3.39
CA GLU A 221 -10.96 -10.20 -3.23
C GLU A 221 -11.27 -10.55 -1.76
N GLN A 222 -10.47 -11.43 -1.15
CA GLN A 222 -10.60 -11.73 0.27
C GLN A 222 -10.40 -10.49 1.14
N PHE A 223 -9.46 -9.62 0.78
CA PHE A 223 -9.19 -8.38 1.53
C PHE A 223 -10.37 -7.43 1.46
N ALA A 224 -10.87 -7.14 0.26
CA ALA A 224 -12.02 -6.28 0.03
C ALA A 224 -13.25 -6.77 0.80
N LYS A 225 -13.55 -8.08 0.77
CA LYS A 225 -14.63 -8.69 1.55
C LYS A 225 -14.43 -8.50 3.06
N THR A 226 -13.19 -8.67 3.53
CA THR A 226 -12.85 -8.57 4.97
C THR A 226 -13.03 -7.14 5.47
N ILE A 227 -12.47 -6.15 4.77
CA ILE A 227 -12.51 -4.75 5.25
C ILE A 227 -13.86 -4.07 5.02
N TRP A 228 -14.70 -4.60 4.12
CA TRP A 228 -16.00 -4.00 3.83
C TRP A 228 -16.87 -3.94 5.08
N SER A 229 -17.11 -5.07 5.74
CA SER A 229 -17.99 -5.13 6.92
C SER A 229 -17.34 -5.74 8.17
N GLY A 230 -16.15 -6.32 8.06
CA GLY A 230 -15.43 -6.89 9.19
C GLY A 230 -14.71 -5.84 10.03
N ASN A 231 -14.57 -6.11 11.33
CA ASN A 231 -13.82 -5.28 12.28
C ASN A 231 -12.53 -5.96 12.79
N SER A 232 -12.24 -7.18 12.34
CA SER A 232 -11.11 -7.97 12.84
C SER A 232 -9.74 -7.39 12.48
N ILE A 233 -9.66 -6.59 11.41
CA ILE A 233 -8.42 -5.99 10.91
C ILE A 233 -8.59 -4.50 10.59
N THR A 234 -9.65 -3.85 11.06
CA THR A 234 -9.91 -2.44 10.75
C THR A 234 -10.10 -1.62 12.02
N THR A 235 -9.61 -0.39 12.03
CA THR A 235 -9.77 0.52 13.18
C THR A 235 -9.84 1.99 12.74
N PRO A 236 -10.63 2.85 13.40
CA PRO A 236 -11.68 2.51 14.37
C PRO A 236 -12.95 1.94 13.70
N TYR A 237 -13.12 2.16 12.39
CA TYR A 237 -14.29 1.72 11.64
C TYR A 237 -13.91 0.71 10.55
N ASN A 238 -14.86 -0.10 10.12
CA ASN A 238 -14.74 -0.83 8.85
C ASN A 238 -14.98 0.13 7.66
N LEU A 239 -14.71 -0.34 6.44
CA LEU A 239 -14.81 0.50 5.25
C LEU A 239 -16.25 0.93 4.96
N LYS A 240 -17.24 0.05 5.15
CA LYS A 240 -18.66 0.36 4.91
C LYS A 240 -19.16 1.51 5.77
N THR A 241 -18.73 1.59 7.03
CA THR A 241 -19.07 2.68 7.95
C THR A 241 -18.63 4.06 7.43
N LEU A 242 -17.62 4.15 6.55
CA LEU A 242 -17.23 5.41 5.91
C LEU A 242 -18.18 5.85 4.78
N PHE A 243 -18.93 4.92 4.18
CA PHE A 243 -19.92 5.19 3.14
C PHE A 243 -21.33 5.44 3.70
N GLU A 244 -21.60 4.95 4.90
CA GLU A 244 -22.86 5.15 5.63
C GLU A 244 -22.81 6.51 6.34
N ASN A 245 -23.17 7.56 5.58
CA ASN A 245 -23.54 8.89 6.06
C ASN A 245 -24.84 9.33 5.37
#